data_AF-W1X9B2-F1
#
_entry.id   AF-W1X9B2-F1
#
_cell.length_a   1.000
_cell.length_b   1.000
_cell.length_c   1.000
_cell.angle_alpha   90.00
_cell.angle_beta   90.00
_cell.angle_gamma   90.00
#
_symmetry.space_group_name_H-M   'P 1'
#
loop_
_entity.id
_entity.type
_entity.pdbx_description
1 polymer ?
#
loop_
_entity_poly.entity_id
_entity_poly.type
_entity_poly.pdbx_seq_one_letter_code
_entity_poly.pdbx_strand_id
1 'polypeptide(L)' 'GAGKSTLLSLLAGLDTPTKGKILFEDQDIAQKGYNHHRRKQISLVFQNYNLIDYLTPMENVRLVNSQANKDSLLQL' A
#
# COMPACT_ATOMS: atom_id res chain seq x y z
N GLY A 1 9.33 -15.06 12.05
CA GLY A 1 10.45 -14.64 11.19
C GLY A 1 10.65 -15.45 9.93
N ALA A 2 9.62 -16.05 9.32
CA ALA A 2 9.77 -16.83 8.07
C ALA A 2 9.84 -15.98 6.78
N GLY A 3 10.06 -14.66 6.88
CA GLY A 3 10.18 -13.78 5.71
C GLY A 3 8.87 -13.33 5.05
N LYS A 4 7.69 -13.66 5.58
CA LYS A 4 6.39 -13.26 5.00
C LYS A 4 6.26 -11.74 4.83
N SER A 5 6.57 -10.98 5.87
CA SER A 5 6.51 -9.52 5.81
C SER A 5 7.49 -8.97 4.78
N THR A 6 8.69 -9.54 4.69
CA THR A 6 9.68 -9.17 3.67
C THR A 6 9.17 -9.45 2.26
N LEU A 7 8.56 -10.61 2.02
CA LEU A 7 7.97 -10.95 0.73
C LEU A 7 6.85 -9.98 0.34
N LEU A 8 5.95 -9.66 1.28
CA LEU A 8 4.87 -8.70 1.04
C LEU A 8 5.42 -7.29 0.77
N SER A 9 6.47 -6.86 1.50
CA SER A 9 7.15 -5.58 1.25
C SER A 9 7.75 -5.51 -0.16
N LEU A 10 8.39 -6.59 -0.62
CA LEU A 10 8.95 -6.67 -1.97
C LEU A 10 7.85 -6.61 -3.04
N LEU A 11 6.78 -7.40 -2.90
CA LEU A 11 5.65 -7.41 -3.84
C LEU A 11 4.93 -6.05 -3.92
N ALA A 12 4.87 -5.35 -2.79
CA ALA A 12 4.29 -4.03 -2.72
C ALA A 12 5.20 -2.90 -3.22
N GLY A 13 6.47 -3.19 -3.55
CA GLY A 13 7.46 -2.18 -3.92
C GLY A 13 7.81 -1.22 -2.78
N LEU A 14 7.75 -1.70 -1.53
CA LEU A 14 8.30 -1.00 -0.36
C LEU A 14 9.82 -1.22 -0.25
N ASP A 15 10.26 -2.43 -0.60
CA ASP A 15 11.68 -2.80 -0.67
C ASP A 15 12.07 -3.19 -2.11
N THR A 16 13.37 -3.20 -2.38
CA THR A 16 13.93 -3.65 -3.66
C THR A 16 14.56 -5.04 -3.53
N PRO A 17 14.34 -5.94 -4.50
CA PRO A 17 14.96 -7.25 -4.47
C PRO A 17 16.48 -7.12 -4.66
N THR A 18 17.25 -7.85 -3.86
CA THR A 18 18.72 -7.88 -4.01
C THR A 18 19.15 -8.55 -5.33
N LYS A 19 18.38 -9.53 -5.80
CA LYS A 19 18.57 -10.23 -7.09
C LYS A 19 17.21 -10.64 -7.65
N GLY A 20 17.14 -10.75 -8.98
CA GLY A 20 15.91 -11.11 -9.69
C GLY A 20 15.07 -9.90 -10.06
N LYS A 21 13.82 -10.15 -10.46
CA LYS A 21 12.87 -9.13 -10.92
C LYS A 21 11.48 -9.46 -10.38
N ILE A 22 10.67 -8.43 -10.21
CA ILE A 22 9.26 -8.56 -9.83
C ILE A 22 8.46 -8.08 -11.03
N LEU A 23 7.61 -8.96 -11.55
CA LEU A 23 6.76 -8.65 -12.70
C LEU A 23 5.32 -8.41 -12.21
N PHE A 24 4.69 -7.38 -12.76
CA PHE A 24 3.27 -7.12 -12.64
C PHE A 24 2.72 -6.91 -14.04
N GLU A 25 1.72 -7.71 -14.44
CA GLU A 25 1.19 -7.72 -15.81
C GLU A 25 2.29 -7.89 -16.87
N ASP A 26 3.19 -8.85 -16.66
CA ASP A 26 4.37 -9.14 -17.50
C ASP A 26 5.37 -7.98 -17.65
N GLN A 27 5.19 -6.90 -16.91
CA GLN A 27 6.10 -5.75 -16.88
C GLN A 27 6.91 -5.75 -15.59
N ASP A 28 8.23 -5.56 -15.72
CA ASP A 28 9.09 -5.37 -14.57
C ASP A 28 8.74 -4.06 -13.87
N ILE A 29 8.35 -4.16 -12.59
CA ILE A 29 7.92 -3.00 -11.80
C ILE A 29 9.02 -1.94 -11.66
N ALA A 30 10.30 -2.34 -11.81
CA ALA A 30 11.43 -1.43 -11.79
C ALA A 30 11.45 -0.49 -13.01
N GLN A 31 10.85 -0.86 -14.15
CA GLN A 31 10.86 -0.03 -15.37
C GLN A 31 10.05 1.26 -15.21
N LYS A 32 8.87 1.18 -14.59
CA LYS A 32 8.04 2.36 -14.24
C LYS A 32 8.41 2.94 -12.87
N GLY A 33 9.19 2.19 -12.09
CA GLY A 33 9.65 2.53 -10.75
C GLY A 33 8.73 2.00 -9.65
N TYR A 34 9.33 1.53 -8.57
CA TYR A 34 8.64 0.95 -7.41
C TYR A 34 7.59 1.89 -6.79
N ASN A 35 7.86 3.20 -6.77
CA ASN A 35 6.90 4.20 -6.30
C ASN A 35 5.63 4.28 -7.17
N HIS A 36 5.77 4.12 -8.49
CA HIS A 36 4.63 4.11 -9.41
C HIS A 36 3.77 2.88 -9.17
N HIS A 37 4.39 1.69 -9.11
CA HIS A 37 3.73 0.43 -8.81
C HIS A 37 2.96 0.51 -7.48
N ARG A 38 3.64 0.94 -6.42
CA ARG A 38 3.05 1.07 -5.08
C ARG A 38 1.85 2.02 -5.05
N ARG A 39 1.92 3.16 -5.74
CA ARG A 39 0.85 4.18 -5.72
C ARG A 39 -0.35 3.81 -6.58
N LYS A 40 -0.16 3.04 -7.65
CA LYS A 40 -1.21 2.79 -8.66
C LYS A 40 -1.81 1.40 -8.64
N GLN A 41 -1.05 0.39 -8.19
CA GLN A 41 -1.41 -1.01 -8.36
C GLN A 41 -1.58 -1.76 -7.03
N ILE A 42 -1.10 -1.19 -5.93
CA ILE A 42 -1.05 -1.87 -4.63
C ILE A 42 -1.79 -1.06 -3.56
N SER A 43 -2.53 -1.77 -2.70
CA SER A 43 -3.00 -1.28 -1.41
C SER A 43 -2.52 -2.24 -0.33
N LEU A 44 -1.92 -1.71 0.73
CA LEU A 44 -1.37 -2.48 1.84
C LEU A 44 -2.19 -2.22 3.10
N VAL A 45 -2.60 -3.31 3.76
CA VAL A 45 -3.18 -3.26 5.10
C VAL A 45 -2.13 -3.78 6.07
N PHE A 46 -1.68 -2.91 6.97
CA PHE A 46 -0.71 -3.27 8.00
C PHE A 46 -1.40 -3.99 9.16
N GLN A 47 -0.66 -4.85 9.86
CA GLN A 47 -1.16 -5.53 11.07
C GLN A 47 -1.43 -4.53 12.22
N ASN A 48 -0.70 -3.41 12.23
CA ASN A 48 -0.92 -2.31 13.16
C ASN A 48 -1.75 -1.21 12.46
N TYR A 49 -2.74 -0.67 13.17
CA TYR A 49 -3.74 0.23 12.58
C TYR A 49 -3.22 1.63 12.19
N ASN A 50 -2.00 2.01 12.58
CA ASN A 50 -1.34 3.28 12.23
C ASN A 50 -2.28 4.52 12.25
N LEU A 51 -3.23 4.55 13.20
CA LEU A 51 -4.19 5.63 13.32
C LEU A 51 -3.53 6.85 13.96
N ILE A 52 -3.99 8.03 13.55
CA ILE A 52 -3.62 9.28 14.20
C ILE A 52 -4.67 9.60 15.25
N ASP A 53 -4.30 9.45 16.52
CA ASP A 53 -5.23 9.43 17.67
C ASP A 53 -6.03 10.72 17.86
N TYR A 54 -5.49 11.87 17.44
CA TYR A 54 -6.15 13.16 17.55
C TYR A 54 -7.03 13.50 16.34
N LEU A 55 -7.18 12.57 15.39
CA LEU A 55 -8.07 12.71 14.24
C LEU A 55 -9.29 11.80 14.39
N THR A 56 -10.45 12.29 13.93
CA THR A 56 -11.65 11.47 13.80
C THR A 56 -11.44 10.33 12.80
N PRO A 57 -12.27 9.26 12.83
CA PRO A 57 -12.19 8.20 11.83
C PRO A 57 -12.28 8.70 10.39
N MET A 58 -13.15 9.69 10.14
CA MET A 58 -13.28 10.29 8.80
C MET A 58 -12.03 11.05 8.37
N GLU A 59 -11.41 11.80 9.29
CA GLU A 59 -10.17 12.53 9.00
C GLU A 59 -9.02 11.57 8.70
N ASN A 60 -8.89 10.45 9.43
CA ASN A 60 -7.92 9.40 9.14
C ASN A 60 -8.09 8.84 7.71
N VAL A 61 -9.33 8.54 7.28
CA VAL A 61 -9.61 8.05 5.93
C VAL A 61 -9.30 9.11 4.86
N ARG A 62 -9.57 10.39 5.16
CA ARG A 62 -9.30 11.51 4.24
C ARG A 62 -7.83 11.77 3.97
N LEU A 63 -6.93 11.30 4.83
CA LEU A 63 -5.47 11.35 4.57
C LEU A 63 -5.07 10.54 3.33
N VAL A 64 -5.80 9.46 3.03
CA VAL A 64 -5.54 8.59 1.88
C VAL A 64 -6.47 8.91 0.71
N ASN A 65 -7.73 9.23 1.00
CA ASN A 65 -8.72 9.61 -0.01
C ASN A 65 -9.40 10.93 0.38
N SER A 66 -8.93 12.04 -0.18
CA SER A 66 -9.47 13.39 0.10
C SER A 66 -10.94 13.55 -0.27
N GLN A 67 -11.48 12.69 -1.14
CA GLN A 67 -12.89 12.69 -1.56
C GLN A 67 -13.78 11.79 -0.67
N ALA A 68 -13.23 11.17 0.37
CA ALA A 68 -13.99 10.29 1.25
C ALA A 68 -15.11 11.05 1.99
N ASN A 69 -16.31 10.49 1.91
CA ASN A 69 -17.53 11.02 2.51
C ASN A 69 -18.12 10.02 3.53
N LYS A 70 -19.19 10.39 4.22
CA LYS A 70 -19.82 9.51 5.23
C LYS A 70 -20.30 8.20 4.63
N ASP A 71 -20.80 8.20 3.41
CA ASP A 71 -21.26 6.99 2.72
C ASP A 71 -20.10 6.00 2.47
N SER A 72 -18.88 6.51 2.31
CA SER A 72 -17.66 5.69 2.18
C SER A 72 -17.36 4.83 3.41
N LEU A 73 -17.85 5.23 4.60
CA LEU A 73 -17.71 4.43 5.83
C LEU A 73 -18.84 3.44 6.04
N LEU A 74 -20.00 3.67 5.42
CA LEU A 74 -21.21 2.85 5.60
C LEU A 74 -21.35 1.74 4.56
N GLN A 75 -20.52 1.76 3.50
CA GLN A 75 -20.50 0.76 2.43
C GLN A 75 -19.41 -0.32 2.59
N LEU A 76 -18.67 -0.31 3.70
CA LEU A 76 -17.75 -1.39 4.10
C LEU A 76 -18.50 -2.48 4.85
#